data_AF-A0AAI9ZR98-F1
#
_entry.id   AF-A0AAI9ZR98-F1
#
_cell.length_a   1.000
_cell.length_b   1.000
_cell.length_c   1.000
_cell.angle_alpha   90.00
_cell.angle_beta   90.00
_cell.angle_gamma   90.00
#
_symmetry.space_group_name_H-M   'P 1'
#
loop_
_entity.id
_entity.type
_entity.pdbx_description
1 polymer ?
#
loop_
_entity_poly.entity_id
_entity_poly.type
_entity_poly.pdbx_seq_one_letter_code
_entity_poly.pdbx_strand_id
1 'polypeptide(L)'
;MLALGEVEQLQSRFGDSLYVHLVSRTAPHSTPEEMDRMLVWVLQRFPSARVEPETYHGQLRFSIAASDVLQKSQQSLQGRGANQSGENRQLSAIGQLIVMLEENKNILGIEHQSVSRTTLNDVFLSIVGQHDVQEEGYGTAATESGKKKINWRKVLLGF
;
A
#
# COMPACT_ATOMS: atom_id res chain seq x y z
N MET A 1 -19.80 -11.72 -11.60
CA MET A 1 -19.12 -11.28 -10.35
C MET A 1 -19.44 -12.28 -9.24
N LEU A 2 -18.50 -13.16 -8.91
CA LEU A 2 -18.66 -14.14 -7.82
C LEU A 2 -17.66 -13.81 -6.71
N ALA A 3 -17.99 -12.80 -5.90
CA ALA A 3 -17.35 -12.62 -4.59
C ALA A 3 -18.30 -13.23 -3.56
N LEU A 4 -18.12 -14.52 -3.26
CA LEU A 4 -18.84 -15.18 -2.18
C LEU A 4 -18.16 -14.83 -0.86
N GLY A 5 -18.65 -13.77 -0.22
CA GLY A 5 -18.29 -13.32 1.12
C GLY A 5 -19.29 -12.27 1.59
N GLU A 6 -19.56 -12.21 2.90
CA GLU A 6 -20.40 -11.15 3.48
C GLU A 6 -19.76 -9.78 3.19
N VAL A 7 -20.57 -8.77 2.81
CA VAL A 7 -20.09 -7.43 2.42
C VAL A 7 -19.19 -6.82 3.49
N GLU A 8 -19.50 -7.06 4.76
CA GLU A 8 -18.72 -6.61 5.92
C GLU A 8 -17.31 -7.23 5.98
N GLN A 9 -17.15 -8.49 5.58
CA GLN A 9 -15.84 -9.15 5.50
C GLN A 9 -15.00 -8.58 4.36
N LEU A 10 -15.60 -8.31 3.20
CA LEU A 10 -14.91 -7.65 2.09
C LEU A 10 -14.49 -6.22 2.48
N GLN A 11 -15.39 -5.48 3.14
CA GLN A 11 -15.12 -4.13 3.61
C GLN A 11 -14.05 -4.11 4.71
N SER A 12 -14.07 -5.05 5.65
CA SER A 12 -13.03 -5.15 6.67
C SER A 12 -11.68 -5.55 6.06
N ARG A 13 -11.66 -6.54 5.15
CA ARG A 13 -10.42 -7.07 4.58
C ARG A 13 -9.77 -6.14 3.56
N PHE A 14 -10.59 -5.43 2.77
CA PHE A 14 -10.11 -4.62 1.66
C PHE A 14 -10.50 -3.14 1.79
N GLY A 15 -11.58 -2.81 2.48
CA GLY A 15 -12.08 -1.43 2.60
C GLY A 15 -11.46 -0.60 3.73
N ASP A 16 -10.90 -1.22 4.78
CA ASP A 16 -10.31 -0.49 5.93
C ASP A 16 -8.82 -0.13 5.76
N SER A 17 -8.23 -0.45 4.62
CA SER A 17 -6.80 -0.19 4.38
C SER A 17 -6.53 1.25 3.92
N LEU A 18 -5.48 1.85 4.45
CA LEU A 18 -4.89 3.11 4.02
C LEU A 18 -3.56 2.80 3.32
N TYR A 19 -3.37 3.39 2.14
CA TYR A 19 -2.11 3.33 1.39
C TYR A 19 -1.28 4.57 1.67
N VAL A 20 -0.02 4.34 1.99
CA VAL A 20 0.94 5.38 2.31
C VAL A 20 2.09 5.32 1.31
N HIS A 21 2.44 6.48 0.77
CA HIS A 21 3.60 6.66 -0.08
C HIS A 21 4.50 7.73 0.52
N LEU A 22 5.74 7.35 0.80
CA LEU A 22 6.78 8.23 1.31
C LEU A 22 7.87 8.37 0.25
N VAL A 23 8.34 9.60 0.07
CA VAL A 23 9.48 9.94 -0.79
C VAL A 23 10.57 10.52 0.09
N SER A 24 11.76 9.91 0.03
CA SER A 24 12.94 10.40 0.73
C SER A 24 13.44 11.71 0.14
N ARG A 25 14.02 12.56 0.98
CA ARG A 25 14.69 13.81 0.60
C ARG A 25 15.89 13.62 -0.29
N THR A 26 16.54 12.46 -0.20
CA THR A 26 17.69 12.13 -1.04
C THR A 26 17.27 11.41 -2.31
N ALA A 27 15.97 11.23 -2.57
CA ALA A 27 15.49 10.64 -3.81
C ALA A 27 15.95 11.46 -5.03
N PRO A 28 16.29 10.82 -6.16
CA PRO A 28 16.24 9.38 -6.41
C PRO A 28 17.48 8.59 -5.93
N HIS A 29 18.42 9.27 -5.26
CA HIS A 29 19.74 8.74 -4.88
C HIS A 29 19.83 8.29 -3.42
N SER A 30 18.69 7.97 -2.79
CA SER A 30 18.66 7.51 -1.41
C SER A 30 19.45 6.22 -1.22
N THR A 31 20.15 6.16 -0.10
CA THR A 31 20.95 5.00 0.28
C THR A 31 20.06 3.87 0.82
N PRO A 32 20.48 2.59 0.70
CA PRO A 32 19.76 1.48 1.32
C PRO A 32 19.55 1.68 2.83
N GLU A 33 20.53 2.26 3.53
CA GLU A 33 20.48 2.48 4.97
C GLU A 33 19.45 3.56 5.35
N GLU A 34 19.27 4.60 4.53
CA GLU A 34 18.20 5.59 4.71
C GLU A 34 16.82 4.95 4.59
N MET A 35 16.65 4.12 3.57
CA MET A 35 15.38 3.43 3.33
C MET A 35 15.09 2.39 4.41
N ASP A 36 16.09 1.64 4.86
CA ASP A 36 15.96 0.65 5.94
C ASP A 36 15.55 1.31 7.26
N ARG A 37 16.13 2.47 7.60
CA ARG A 37 15.70 3.23 8.79
C ARG A 37 14.23 3.62 8.73
N MET A 38 13.76 4.08 7.56
CA MET A 38 12.36 4.43 7.35
C MET A 38 11.45 3.20 7.47
N LEU A 39 11.84 2.09 6.84
CA LEU A 39 11.11 0.82 6.89
C LEU A 39 11.02 0.28 8.32
N VAL A 40 12.15 0.24 9.05
CA VAL A 40 12.21 -0.20 10.45
C VAL A 40 11.31 0.67 11.32
N TRP A 41 11.32 1.99 11.13
CA TRP A 41 10.44 2.88 11.88
C TRP A 41 8.96 2.58 11.60
N VAL A 42 8.58 2.38 10.33
CA VAL A 42 7.21 2.01 9.95
C VAL A 42 6.79 0.72 10.63
N LEU A 43 7.60 -0.35 10.55
CA LEU A 43 7.27 -1.65 11.14
C LEU A 43 7.26 -1.63 12.67
N GLN A 44 8.11 -0.82 13.31
CA GLN A 44 8.08 -0.64 14.75
C GLN A 44 6.82 0.11 15.20
N ARG A 45 6.41 1.14 14.45
CA ARG A 45 5.23 1.94 14.78
C ARG A 45 3.93 1.18 14.48
N PHE A 46 3.91 0.49 13.35
CA PHE A 46 2.77 -0.26 12.82
C PHE A 46 3.21 -1.68 12.44
N PRO A 47 3.22 -2.62 13.41
CA PRO A 47 3.65 -4.01 13.15
C PRO A 47 2.78 -4.76 12.12
N SER A 48 1.54 -4.31 11.92
CA SER A 48 0.61 -4.84 10.93
C SER A 48 0.80 -4.26 9.52
N ALA A 49 1.73 -3.31 9.34
CA ALA A 49 1.97 -2.68 8.05
C ALA A 49 2.43 -3.69 7.01
N ARG A 50 1.81 -3.64 5.82
CA ARG A 50 2.23 -4.43 4.66
C ARG A 50 3.01 -3.52 3.73
N VAL A 51 4.32 -3.72 3.70
CA VAL A 51 5.25 -2.96 2.87
C VAL A 51 5.33 -3.60 1.49
N GLU A 52 5.28 -2.80 0.42
CA GLU A 52 5.50 -3.29 -0.94
C GLU A 52 6.97 -3.71 -1.09
N PRO A 53 7.26 -4.88 -1.72
CA PRO A 53 8.62 -5.40 -1.84
C PRO A 53 9.52 -4.57 -2.77
N GLU A 54 8.93 -3.75 -3.64
CA GLU A 54 9.66 -2.94 -4.60
C GLU A 54 9.71 -1.47 -4.16
N THR A 55 10.79 -1.09 -3.48
CA THR A 55 11.10 0.30 -3.13
C THR A 55 12.07 0.89 -4.16
N TYR A 56 11.55 1.69 -5.09
CA TYR A 56 12.37 2.28 -6.16
C TYR A 56 12.78 3.70 -5.84
N HIS A 57 14.05 4.03 -6.10
CA HIS A 57 14.55 5.41 -6.19
C HIS A 57 14.19 6.30 -4.98
N GLY A 58 14.37 5.78 -3.76
CA GLY A 58 14.08 6.53 -2.54
C GLY A 58 12.60 6.62 -2.15
N GLN A 59 11.77 5.70 -2.66
CA GLN A 59 10.35 5.63 -2.35
C GLN A 59 10.03 4.43 -1.45
N LEU A 60 9.15 4.63 -0.48
CA LEU A 60 8.59 3.57 0.37
C LEU A 60 7.07 3.58 0.24
N ARG A 61 6.49 2.41 -0.04
CA ARG A 61 5.05 2.23 -0.18
C ARG A 61 4.60 1.14 0.77
N PHE A 62 3.54 1.40 1.53
CA PHE A 62 2.97 0.43 2.45
C PHE A 62 1.48 0.66 2.67
N SER A 63 0.82 -0.33 3.24
CA SER A 63 -0.58 -0.24 3.65
C SER A 63 -0.74 -0.60 5.12
N ILE A 64 -1.70 0.04 5.79
CA ILE A 64 -2.07 -0.20 7.20
C ILE A 64 -3.58 -0.07 7.37
N ALA A 65 -4.17 -0.76 8.36
CA ALA A 65 -5.58 -0.59 8.66
C ALA A 65 -5.84 0.75 9.36
N ALA A 66 -6.91 1.46 9.00
CA ALA A 66 -7.31 2.70 9.66
C ALA A 66 -7.59 2.47 11.16
N SER A 67 -8.10 1.29 11.50
CA SER A 67 -8.28 0.83 12.89
C SER A 67 -6.98 0.79 13.70
N ASP A 68 -5.87 0.33 13.11
CA ASP A 68 -4.57 0.27 13.78
C ASP A 68 -4.01 1.67 14.08
N VAL A 69 -4.19 2.61 13.14
CA VAL A 69 -3.77 4.01 13.31
C VAL A 69 -4.51 4.64 14.50
N LEU A 70 -5.83 4.46 14.55
CA LEU A 70 -6.66 5.01 15.62
C LEU A 70 -6.39 4.36 16.98
N GLN A 71 -6.09 3.07 17.02
CA GLN A 71 -5.74 2.40 18.28
C GLN A 71 -4.43 2.98 18.86
N LYS A 72 -3.44 3.24 18.01
CA LYS A 72 -2.15 3.83 18.40
C LYS A 72 -2.26 5.29 18.84
N SER A 73 -3.26 6.04 18.37
CA SER A 73 -3.50 7.43 18.79
C SER A 73 -4.43 7.53 20.00
N GLN A 74 -5.39 6.62 20.17
CA GLN A 74 -6.24 6.58 21.35
C GLN A 74 -5.46 6.19 22.62
N GLN A 75 -4.37 5.44 22.47
CA GLN A 75 -3.40 5.23 23.56
C GLN A 75 -2.76 6.54 24.05
N SER A 76 -2.71 7.61 23.24
CA SER A 76 -2.23 8.93 23.65
C SER A 76 -3.34 9.91 24.07
N LEU A 77 -4.60 9.64 23.71
CA LEU A 77 -5.75 10.51 24.00
C LEU A 77 -6.92 9.68 24.54
N GLN A 78 -7.05 9.64 25.86
CA GLN A 78 -8.17 9.00 26.54
C GLN A 78 -9.50 9.65 26.13
N GLY A 79 -10.33 8.88 25.45
CA GLY A 79 -11.77 9.08 25.36
C GLY A 79 -12.24 10.00 24.24
N ARG A 80 -12.82 9.41 23.18
CA ARG A 80 -13.96 9.99 22.43
C ARG A 80 -14.61 8.95 21.51
N GLY A 81 -15.81 8.53 21.90
CA GLY A 81 -16.95 8.20 21.03
C GLY A 81 -16.83 7.01 20.07
N ALA A 82 -17.33 5.85 20.51
CA ALA A 82 -17.39 4.60 19.75
C ALA A 82 -18.49 4.53 18.65
N ASN A 83 -19.05 5.65 18.20
CA ASN A 83 -20.12 5.69 17.19
C ASN A 83 -19.77 6.63 16.03
N GLN A 84 -18.71 6.30 15.28
CA GLN A 84 -18.37 7.00 14.03
C GLN A 84 -18.64 6.07 12.85
N SER A 85 -19.24 6.58 11.78
CA SER A 85 -19.35 5.86 10.51
C SER A 85 -17.97 5.48 9.98
N GLY A 86 -17.87 4.40 9.21
CA GLY A 86 -16.60 3.90 8.68
C GLY A 86 -15.82 4.95 7.89
N GLU A 87 -16.51 5.81 7.14
CA GLU A 87 -15.86 6.90 6.38
C GLU A 87 -15.24 7.97 7.30
N ASN A 88 -15.96 8.40 8.34
CA ASN A 88 -15.46 9.41 9.26
C ASN A 88 -14.27 8.88 10.09
N ARG A 89 -14.32 7.57 10.41
CA ARG A 89 -13.23 6.84 11.04
C ARG A 89 -11.96 6.85 10.16
N GLN A 90 -12.09 6.57 8.87
CA GLN A 90 -10.96 6.60 7.94
C GLN A 90 -10.38 7.99 7.76
N LEU A 91 -11.23 9.02 7.63
CA LEU A 91 -10.76 10.41 7.55
C LEU A 91 -9.99 10.82 8.80
N SER A 92 -10.46 10.40 9.99
CA SER A 92 -9.75 10.63 11.24
C SER A 92 -8.39 9.93 11.28
N ALA A 93 -8.33 8.67 10.83
CA ALA A 93 -7.09 7.91 10.73
C ALA A 93 -6.09 8.54 9.76
N ILE A 94 -6.55 8.97 8.58
CA ILE A 94 -5.71 9.67 7.58
C ILE A 94 -5.11 10.94 8.20
N GLY A 95 -5.94 11.77 8.85
CA GLY A 95 -5.47 13.01 9.47
C GLY A 95 -4.41 12.75 10.54
N GLN A 96 -4.61 11.74 11.40
CA GLN A 96 -3.64 11.38 12.43
C GLN A 96 -2.34 10.83 11.85
N LEU A 97 -2.42 10.04 10.77
CA LEU A 97 -1.25 9.50 10.12
C LEU A 97 -0.42 10.60 9.46
N ILE A 98 -1.07 11.56 8.79
CA ILE A 98 -0.41 12.73 8.21
C ILE A 98 0.31 13.52 9.28
N VAL A 99 -0.36 13.86 10.39
CA VAL A 99 0.27 14.59 11.50
C VAL A 99 1.49 13.84 12.03
N MET A 100 1.36 12.53 12.27
CA MET A 100 2.46 11.70 12.77
C MET A 100 3.66 11.70 11.81
N LEU A 101 3.42 11.56 10.50
CA LEU A 101 4.48 11.56 9.49
C LEU A 101 5.16 12.94 9.41
N GLU A 102 4.39 14.03 9.46
CA GLU A 102 4.92 15.39 9.45
C GLU A 102 5.79 15.69 10.68
N GLU A 103 5.38 15.24 11.87
CA GLU A 103 6.17 15.39 13.11
C GLU A 103 7.51 14.65 13.05
N ASN A 104 7.58 13.55 12.29
CA ASN A 104 8.77 12.69 12.20
C ASN A 104 9.57 12.89 10.90
N LYS A 105 9.11 13.72 9.96
CA LYS A 105 9.69 13.82 8.60
C LYS A 105 11.17 14.18 8.56
N ASN A 106 11.63 14.99 9.51
CA ASN A 106 13.03 15.40 9.57
C ASN A 106 13.93 14.23 9.99
N ILE A 107 13.50 13.49 11.01
CA ILE A 107 14.21 12.32 11.55
C ILE A 107 14.21 11.18 10.53
N LEU A 108 13.11 10.97 9.83
CA LEU A 108 12.95 9.92 8.83
C LEU A 108 13.51 10.28 7.45
N GLY A 109 13.92 11.53 7.23
CA GLY A 109 14.40 11.98 5.93
C GLY A 109 13.30 12.04 4.86
N ILE A 110 12.05 12.23 5.23
CA ILE A 110 10.90 12.33 4.30
C ILE A 110 10.84 13.75 3.72
N GLU A 111 10.62 13.84 2.41
CA GLU A 111 10.36 15.10 1.69
C GLU A 111 8.89 15.22 1.29
N HIS A 112 8.30 14.13 0.80
CA HIS A 112 6.88 14.07 0.44
C HIS A 112 6.20 12.85 1.04
N GLN A 113 4.96 13.03 1.49
CA GLN A 113 4.10 11.97 1.98
C GLN A 113 2.72 12.08 1.36
N SER A 114 2.10 10.94 1.07
CA SER A 114 0.72 10.83 0.64
C SER A 114 0.04 9.69 1.38
N VAL A 115 -1.19 9.93 1.83
CA VAL A 115 -2.04 8.93 2.49
C VAL A 115 -3.36 8.89 1.75
N SER A 116 -3.71 7.74 1.20
CA SER A 116 -4.93 7.52 0.42
C SER A 116 -5.76 6.38 1.01
N ARG A 117 -7.08 6.47 0.91
CA ARG A 117 -7.99 5.37 1.23
C ARG A 117 -7.98 4.32 0.13
N THR A 118 -8.30 3.08 0.47
CA THR A 118 -8.57 2.05 -0.54
C THR A 118 -9.84 2.39 -1.30
N THR A 119 -9.79 2.34 -2.63
CA THR A 119 -10.97 2.50 -3.48
C THR A 119 -11.57 1.16 -3.85
N LEU A 120 -12.83 1.14 -4.30
CA LEU A 120 -13.48 -0.09 -4.80
C LEU A 120 -12.70 -0.72 -5.94
N ASN A 121 -12.08 0.09 -6.80
CA ASN A 121 -11.23 -0.40 -7.89
C ASN A 121 -10.00 -1.14 -7.35
N ASP A 122 -9.36 -0.62 -6.30
CA ASP A 122 -8.21 -1.27 -5.67
C ASP A 122 -8.60 -2.61 -5.01
N VAL A 123 -9.77 -2.65 -4.36
CA VAL A 123 -10.34 -3.90 -3.82
C VAL A 123 -10.60 -4.90 -4.94
N PHE A 124 -11.24 -4.46 -6.03
CA PHE A 124 -11.55 -5.30 -7.17
C PHE A 124 -10.28 -5.89 -7.79
N LEU A 125 -9.29 -5.05 -8.11
CA LEU A 125 -8.01 -5.49 -8.68
C LEU A 125 -7.24 -6.41 -7.73
N SER A 126 -7.30 -6.18 -6.41
CA SER A 126 -6.68 -7.07 -5.42
C SER A 126 -7.32 -8.46 -5.42
N ILE A 127 -8.65 -8.54 -5.51
CA ILE A 127 -9.39 -9.82 -5.57
C ILE A 127 -9.11 -10.53 -6.89
N VAL A 128 -9.20 -9.82 -8.02
CA VAL A 128 -8.95 -10.38 -9.36
C VAL A 128 -7.48 -10.74 -9.57
N GLY A 129 -6.53 -10.12 -8.87
CA GLY A 129 -5.13 -10.52 -8.90
C GLY A 129 -4.82 -11.75 -8.05
N GLN A 130 -5.57 -11.97 -6.96
CA GLN A 130 -5.38 -13.12 -6.07
C GLN A 130 -6.04 -14.40 -6.58
N HIS A 131 -7.07 -14.26 -7.39
CA HIS A 131 -7.75 -15.36 -8.05
C HIS A 131 -7.40 -15.28 -9.54
N ASP A 132 -6.89 -16.35 -10.17
CA ASP A 132 -6.69 -16.37 -11.63
C ASP A 132 -8.07 -16.41 -12.32
N VAL A 133 -8.82 -15.31 -12.25
CA VAL A 133 -10.21 -15.23 -12.69
C VAL A 133 -10.21 -15.21 -14.21
N GLN A 134 -10.54 -16.34 -14.84
CA GLN A 134 -10.92 -16.36 -16.25
C GLN A 134 -12.16 -15.50 -16.43
N GLU A 135 -12.05 -14.43 -17.23
CA GLU A 135 -13.22 -13.67 -17.69
C GLU A 135 -14.13 -14.61 -18.50
N GLU A 136 -15.39 -14.76 -18.08
CA GLU A 136 -16.43 -15.43 -18.88
C GLU A 136 -16.62 -14.65 -20.19
N GLY A 137 -15.93 -15.08 -21.25
CA GLY A 137 -15.97 -14.45 -22.57
C GLY A 137 -14.71 -14.61 -23.42
N TYR A 138 -13.56 -14.92 -22.83
CA TYR A 138 -12.28 -15.11 -23.54
C TYR A 138 -11.81 -16.56 -23.63
N GLY A 139 -12.73 -17.52 -23.51
CA GLY A 139 -12.44 -18.92 -23.75
C GLY A 139 -12.35 -19.22 -25.25
N THR A 140 -11.14 -19.56 -25.72
CA THR A 140 -10.85 -20.32 -26.95
C THR A 140 -10.62 -19.54 -28.26
N ALA A 141 -9.62 -18.64 -28.34
CA ALA A 141 -9.12 -18.16 -29.64
C ALA A 141 -7.64 -17.75 -29.73
N ALA A 142 -6.77 -18.14 -28.78
CA ALA A 142 -5.34 -17.83 -28.86
C ALA A 142 -4.45 -19.02 -28.49
N THR A 143 -4.78 -20.19 -29.01
CA THR A 143 -3.75 -21.18 -29.35
C THR A 143 -3.12 -20.68 -30.66
N GLU A 144 -1.79 -20.68 -30.75
CA GLU A 144 -0.98 -20.33 -31.94
C GLU A 144 -0.63 -18.84 -32.14
N SER A 145 0.41 -18.37 -31.45
CA SER A 145 1.41 -17.46 -32.06
C SER A 145 2.67 -17.31 -31.20
N GLY A 146 3.75 -17.99 -31.62
CA GLY A 146 5.11 -17.42 -31.64
C GLY A 146 5.84 -17.14 -30.33
N LYS A 147 6.35 -18.20 -29.66
CA LYS A 147 7.49 -18.06 -28.72
C LYS A 147 8.74 -17.57 -29.46
N LYS A 148 9.05 -16.27 -29.43
CA LYS A 148 10.41 -15.77 -29.70
C LYS A 148 11.06 -15.31 -28.39
N LYS A 149 11.91 -16.18 -27.84
CA LYS A 149 12.79 -15.85 -26.70
C LYS A 149 13.81 -14.80 -27.15
N ILE A 150 13.69 -13.58 -26.64
CA ILE A 150 14.70 -12.53 -26.81
C ILE A 150 15.92 -12.90 -25.96
N ASN A 151 17.09 -13.03 -26.59
CA ASN A 151 18.32 -13.43 -25.93
C ASN A 151 19.17 -12.19 -25.57
N TRP A 152 19.02 -11.75 -24.32
CA TRP A 152 19.57 -10.50 -23.78
C TRP A 152 21.11 -10.40 -23.76
N ARG A 153 21.83 -11.50 -24.03
CA ARG A 153 23.30 -11.48 -24.15
C ARG A 153 23.81 -10.79 -25.42
N LYS A 154 22.97 -10.64 -26.46
CA LYS A 154 23.36 -9.96 -27.71
C LYS A 154 23.16 -8.44 -27.70
N VAL A 155 22.35 -7.91 -26.78
CA VAL A 155 22.04 -6.47 -26.72
C VAL A 155 23.13 -5.67 -25.99
N LEU A 156 23.94 -6.33 -25.15
CA LEU A 156 24.92 -5.66 -24.28
C LEU A 156 26.33 -5.53 -24.89
N LEU A 157 26.59 -6.10 -26.08
CA LEU A 157 27.88 -6.03 -26.77
C LEU A 157 27.61 -5.66 -28.22
N GLY A 158 27.69 -4.36 -28.52
CA GLY A 158 27.27 -3.76 -29.78
C GLY A 158 27.90 -4.40 -31.02
N PHE A 159 27.01 -4.71 -31.97
CA PHE A 159 27.20 -4.64 -33.42
C PHE A 159 25.87 -4.22 -34.04
#